data_AF-A0A5S4FNW1-F1
#
_entry.id   AF-A0A5S4FNW1-F1
#
_cell.length_a   1.000
_cell.length_b   1.000
_cell.length_c   1.000
_cell.angle_alpha   90.00
_cell.angle_beta   90.00
_cell.angle_gamma   90.00
#
_symmetry.space_group_name_H-M   'P 1'
#
loop_
_entity.id
_entity.type
_entity.pdbx_description
1 polymer ?
#
loop_
_entity_poly.entity_id
_entity_poly.type
_entity_poly.pdbx_seq_one_letter_code
_entity_poly.pdbx_strand_id
1 'polypeptide(L)'
;MIPRPELLSDLSASFELTTGATVSGDLVDAVRLALPVLDLRPGDSGEIDVRQDPALGEEAYRLTAGSRGIEIVAGGRAGAFYAAQSLHQLLPPASYRLAGNTSWLVPGVRIEDAPRFSWRGLHLDVARHFFPKREILRLLDLMAMHKLNRLHLHLVDDQGWRVESRAYPLLHEVAAHRPRTAINYYREPEAYDDVPHGGYYTLDDLAEIGAYARARCVTVVPEIDVPGHASAILAAYPALGATGERHDVLDQWGISPAILSPLPPTVEFLTTIFDELMGALGETPYVHIGGDEVVLDRWAGSAEITAYRDSLGLATANDLQAWFLRRLADALAERGSRAVVWDEAFVSGGLRQDTVVMPWRGMGVGRRAAAAGHDVVATPVFPLYFDYAESASTDEPMAIGDAITVEDVAAFRPAPAEWTDEERARVIGAQAQLWTERVPDARTVDYRMWPRACALAEVAWSGTGQEGFAGRLVEHLGRLDAIGVEYRPLAGPHPWQRRRPHRPSGVRVADVMARIDDMTHDPESTRPSV
;
A
#
# COMPACT_ATOMS: atom_id res chain seq x y z
N MET A 1 -5.67 -11.98 19.00
CA MET A 1 -4.52 -11.44 18.22
C MET A 1 -4.90 -11.37 16.76
N ILE A 2 -4.49 -10.31 16.07
CA ILE A 2 -4.63 -10.12 14.62
C ILE A 2 -3.28 -9.57 14.11
N PRO A 3 -2.57 -10.27 13.21
CA PRO A 3 -2.91 -11.61 12.68
C PRO A 3 -2.89 -12.70 13.77
N ARG A 4 -3.59 -13.81 13.52
CA ARG A 4 -3.48 -15.01 14.36
C ARG A 4 -2.10 -15.66 14.15
N PRO A 5 -1.33 -15.94 15.21
CA PRO A 5 -0.07 -16.65 15.07
C PRO A 5 -0.27 -18.09 14.60
N GLU A 6 0.74 -18.66 13.93
CA GLU A 6 0.72 -20.05 13.46
C GLU A 6 0.53 -21.05 14.61
N LEU A 7 1.30 -20.90 15.70
CA LEU A 7 1.15 -21.67 16.92
C LEU A 7 0.91 -20.73 18.11
N LEU A 8 -0.11 -21.03 18.92
CA LEU A 8 -0.35 -20.40 20.22
C LEU A 8 -0.76 -21.48 21.23
N SER A 9 0.05 -21.66 22.27
CA SER A 9 -0.20 -22.59 23.38
C SER A 9 -0.35 -21.84 24.69
N ASP A 10 -1.36 -22.16 25.48
CA ASP A 10 -1.55 -21.68 26.84
C ASP A 10 -0.66 -22.47 27.81
N LEU A 11 0.07 -21.77 28.68
CA LEU A 11 0.96 -22.35 29.69
C LEU A 11 0.35 -22.33 31.09
N SER A 12 -0.90 -21.86 31.25
CA SER A 12 -1.62 -21.72 32.52
C SER A 12 -0.81 -20.97 33.59
N ALA A 13 -0.11 -19.93 33.16
CA ALA A 13 0.71 -19.06 33.99
C ALA A 13 0.38 -17.59 33.71
N SER A 14 1.00 -16.68 34.45
CA SER A 14 1.00 -15.26 34.13
C SER A 14 2.27 -14.59 34.64
N PHE A 15 2.61 -13.45 34.05
CA PHE A 15 3.76 -12.64 34.42
C PHE A 15 3.35 -11.18 34.56
N GLU A 16 3.78 -10.52 35.63
CA GLU A 16 3.55 -9.09 35.82
C GLU A 16 4.67 -8.30 35.13
N LEU A 17 4.31 -7.57 34.07
CA LEU A 17 5.23 -6.72 33.31
C LEU A 17 4.99 -5.25 33.67
N THR A 18 6.02 -4.59 34.19
CA THR A 18 5.94 -3.19 34.63
C THR A 18 6.51 -2.22 33.60
N THR A 19 6.05 -0.98 33.62
CA THR A 19 6.68 0.11 32.87
C THR A 19 8.09 0.31 33.39
N GLY A 20 9.07 0.41 32.49
CA GLY A 20 10.47 0.47 32.85
C GLY A 20 11.12 -0.90 33.08
N ALA A 21 10.41 -2.01 32.81
CA ALA A 21 10.98 -3.35 32.85
C ALA A 21 12.25 -3.46 31.98
N THR A 22 13.14 -4.35 32.40
CA THR A 22 14.44 -4.53 31.77
C THR A 22 14.34 -5.51 30.62
N VAL A 23 14.99 -5.15 29.51
CA VAL A 23 15.15 -5.99 28.33
C VAL A 23 16.63 -6.21 28.04
N SER A 24 17.03 -7.46 27.83
CA SER A 24 18.42 -7.90 27.65
C SER A 24 18.62 -8.72 26.39
N GLY A 25 19.88 -8.86 25.96
CA GLY A 25 20.29 -9.74 24.88
C GLY A 25 20.47 -9.05 23.52
N ASP A 26 20.18 -9.79 22.44
CA ASP A 26 20.30 -9.33 21.06
C ASP A 26 19.07 -8.51 20.65
N LEU A 27 19.18 -7.68 19.60
CA LEU A 27 18.01 -7.01 18.97
C LEU A 27 17.10 -6.21 19.94
N VAL A 28 17.65 -5.81 21.10
CA VAL A 28 16.93 -5.10 22.17
C VAL A 28 16.26 -3.84 21.65
N ASP A 29 16.91 -3.12 20.74
CA ASP A 29 16.39 -1.90 20.16
C ASP A 29 15.11 -2.11 19.33
N ALA A 30 14.98 -3.26 18.64
CA ALA A 30 13.76 -3.63 17.91
C ALA A 30 12.57 -3.86 18.86
N VAL A 31 12.80 -4.58 19.96
CA VAL A 31 11.77 -4.86 20.97
C VAL A 31 11.35 -3.58 21.69
N ARG A 32 12.31 -2.71 22.06
CA ARG A 32 12.04 -1.42 22.70
C ARG A 32 11.22 -0.50 21.79
N LEU A 33 11.55 -0.45 20.51
CA LEU A 33 10.85 0.38 19.54
C LEU A 33 9.40 -0.09 19.30
N ALA A 34 9.15 -1.40 19.32
CA ALA A 34 7.81 -1.96 19.16
C ALA A 34 6.91 -1.76 20.40
N LEU A 35 7.51 -1.54 21.58
CA LEU A 35 6.80 -1.40 22.86
C LEU A 35 7.08 -0.04 23.54
N PRO A 36 6.87 1.10 22.84
CA PRO A 36 7.30 2.41 23.35
C PRO A 36 6.59 2.81 24.64
N VAL A 37 5.32 2.39 24.80
CA VAL A 37 4.48 2.64 25.97
C VAL A 37 4.95 1.93 27.24
N LEU A 38 5.75 0.86 27.12
CA LEU A 38 6.31 0.16 28.28
C LEU A 38 7.64 0.77 28.75
N ASP A 39 8.22 1.71 27.99
CA ASP A 39 9.49 2.39 28.30
C ASP A 39 10.60 1.43 28.76
N LEU A 40 10.73 0.29 28.06
CA LEU A 40 11.66 -0.77 28.42
C LEU A 40 13.10 -0.25 28.52
N ARG A 41 13.78 -0.63 29.60
CA ARG A 41 15.16 -0.23 29.89
C ARG A 41 16.14 -1.32 29.45
N PRO A 42 17.22 -1.00 28.71
CA PRO A 42 18.23 -1.99 28.40
C PRO A 42 18.99 -2.39 29.67
N GLY A 43 19.35 -3.67 29.80
CA GLY A 43 20.19 -4.18 30.88
C GLY A 43 20.86 -5.51 30.54
N ASP A 44 21.75 -5.98 31.42
CA ASP A 44 22.51 -7.23 31.22
C ASP A 44 21.66 -8.49 31.46
N SER A 45 20.58 -8.35 32.22
CA SER A 45 19.53 -9.34 32.43
C SER A 45 18.23 -8.63 32.79
N GLY A 46 17.08 -9.24 32.52
CA GLY A 46 15.80 -8.59 32.76
C GLY A 46 14.59 -9.50 32.67
N GLU A 47 13.42 -8.87 32.76
CA GLU A 47 12.12 -9.48 32.60
C GLU A 47 11.87 -9.97 31.16
N ILE A 48 12.53 -9.37 30.19
CA ILE A 48 12.48 -9.76 28.77
C ILE A 48 13.89 -10.10 28.28
N ASP A 49 14.12 -11.35 27.90
CA ASP A 49 15.35 -11.79 27.26
C ASP A 49 15.14 -12.00 25.76
N VAL A 50 16.03 -11.47 24.94
CA VAL A 50 15.93 -11.50 23.48
C VAL A 50 17.18 -12.16 22.92
N ARG A 51 17.01 -13.17 22.07
CA ARG A 51 18.11 -13.89 21.43
C ARG A 51 17.92 -13.99 19.94
N GLN A 52 18.98 -13.78 19.18
CA GLN A 52 18.96 -14.02 17.75
C GLN A 52 19.23 -15.50 17.43
N ASP A 53 18.43 -16.07 16.53
CA ASP A 53 18.61 -17.40 15.96
C ASP A 53 18.37 -17.36 14.45
N PRO A 54 19.38 -17.04 13.63
CA PRO A 54 19.23 -16.85 12.20
C PRO A 54 18.61 -18.04 11.45
N ALA A 55 18.59 -19.25 12.04
CA ALA A 55 17.97 -20.42 11.45
C ALA A 55 16.44 -20.32 11.35
N LEU A 56 15.78 -19.40 12.07
CA LEU A 56 14.33 -19.18 11.98
C LEU A 56 13.91 -18.44 10.70
N GLY A 57 14.80 -17.65 10.09
CA GLY A 57 14.46 -16.71 9.01
C GLY A 57 14.12 -15.31 9.52
N GLU A 58 14.34 -14.29 8.68
CA GLU A 58 14.41 -12.87 9.09
C GLU A 58 13.19 -12.35 9.86
N GLU A 59 11.98 -12.76 9.45
CA GLU A 59 10.71 -12.29 10.02
C GLU A 59 10.08 -13.28 11.02
N ALA A 60 10.69 -14.44 11.24
CA ALA A 60 10.16 -15.48 12.11
C ALA A 60 10.63 -15.32 13.56
N TYR A 61 9.79 -15.77 14.50
CA TYR A 61 10.08 -15.69 15.92
C TYR A 61 9.40 -16.77 16.75
N ARG A 62 9.92 -16.95 17.97
CA ARG A 62 9.27 -17.63 19.08
C ARG A 62 9.18 -16.68 20.26
N LEU A 63 8.03 -16.63 20.93
CA LEU A 63 7.79 -15.85 22.14
C LEU A 63 7.28 -16.79 23.23
N THR A 64 7.95 -16.85 24.37
CA THR A 64 7.49 -17.59 25.55
C THR A 64 7.32 -16.62 26.71
N ALA A 65 6.08 -16.40 27.15
CA ALA A 65 5.78 -15.71 28.40
C ALA A 65 5.47 -16.76 29.47
N GLY A 66 6.30 -16.88 30.50
CA GLY A 66 6.12 -17.81 31.61
C GLY A 66 6.09 -17.09 32.95
N SER A 67 5.95 -17.81 34.06
CA SER A 67 5.90 -17.21 35.40
C SER A 67 7.18 -16.51 35.86
N ARG A 68 8.29 -16.69 35.14
CA ARG A 68 9.62 -16.16 35.47
C ARG A 68 10.10 -15.01 34.57
N GLY A 69 9.33 -14.67 33.54
CA GLY A 69 9.72 -13.67 32.54
C GLY A 69 9.29 -14.05 31.14
N ILE A 70 9.82 -13.31 30.18
CA ILE A 70 9.49 -13.39 28.76
C ILE A 70 10.78 -13.68 27.98
N GLU A 71 10.76 -14.69 27.11
CA GLU A 71 11.84 -15.01 26.18
C GLU A 71 11.36 -14.75 24.74
N ILE A 72 12.15 -14.02 23.96
CA ILE A 72 11.98 -13.81 22.53
C ILE A 72 13.18 -14.41 21.80
N VAL A 73 12.92 -15.34 20.88
CA VAL A 73 13.93 -15.86 19.95
C VAL A 73 13.52 -15.47 18.54
N ALA A 74 14.35 -14.74 17.80
CA ALA A 74 14.00 -14.22 16.48
C ALA A 74 15.11 -14.47 15.45
N GLY A 75 14.76 -14.68 14.18
CA GLY A 75 15.78 -14.87 13.14
C GLY A 75 16.53 -13.59 12.78
N GLY A 76 15.85 -12.46 12.85
CA GLY A 76 16.43 -11.14 12.62
C GLY A 76 15.63 -10.03 13.28
N ARG A 77 15.93 -8.80 12.88
CA ARG A 77 15.34 -7.60 13.49
C ARG A 77 13.82 -7.60 13.36
N ALA A 78 13.31 -7.96 12.18
CA ALA A 78 11.88 -7.98 11.90
C ALA A 78 11.15 -9.02 12.76
N GLY A 79 11.71 -10.23 12.91
CA GLY A 79 11.17 -11.24 13.81
C GLY A 79 11.08 -10.75 15.27
N ALA A 80 12.10 -10.08 15.78
CA ALA A 80 12.10 -9.54 17.16
C ALA A 80 11.05 -8.43 17.32
N PHE A 81 10.95 -7.53 16.33
CA PHE A 81 9.93 -6.48 16.29
C PHE A 81 8.51 -7.09 16.28
N TYR A 82 8.26 -8.11 15.45
CA TYR A 82 6.97 -8.78 15.36
C TYR A 82 6.62 -9.60 16.61
N ALA A 83 7.61 -10.21 17.28
CA ALA A 83 7.43 -10.85 18.58
C ALA A 83 6.94 -9.84 19.63
N ALA A 84 7.53 -8.65 19.63
CA ALA A 84 7.13 -7.58 20.52
C ALA A 84 5.72 -7.03 20.21
N GLN A 85 5.34 -6.93 18.94
CA GLN A 85 3.94 -6.61 18.56
C GLN A 85 2.96 -7.68 19.06
N SER A 86 3.32 -8.95 18.95
CA SER A 86 2.54 -10.05 19.50
C SER A 86 2.42 -9.96 21.02
N LEU A 87 3.52 -9.65 21.72
CA LEU A 87 3.51 -9.40 23.16
C LEU A 87 2.57 -8.23 23.52
N HIS A 88 2.60 -7.12 22.79
CA HIS A 88 1.69 -5.99 23.03
C HIS A 88 0.23 -6.39 22.86
N GLN A 89 -0.08 -7.25 21.89
CA GLN A 89 -1.44 -7.74 21.69
C GLN A 89 -1.93 -8.70 22.77
N LEU A 90 -1.05 -9.34 23.55
CA LEU A 90 -1.43 -10.11 24.74
C LEU A 90 -1.90 -9.20 25.89
N LEU A 91 -1.49 -7.93 25.88
CA LEU A 91 -1.93 -6.93 26.85
C LEU A 91 -3.34 -6.40 26.53
N PRO A 92 -4.08 -5.90 27.53
CA PRO A 92 -5.40 -5.32 27.30
C PRO A 92 -5.31 -4.02 26.49
N PRO A 93 -6.42 -3.57 25.85
CA PRO A 93 -6.42 -2.37 25.03
C PRO A 93 -5.90 -1.09 25.71
N ALA A 94 -6.11 -0.97 27.02
CA ALA A 94 -5.60 0.17 27.80
C ALA A 94 -4.06 0.33 27.72
N SER A 95 -3.32 -0.75 27.43
CA SER A 95 -1.85 -0.71 27.23
C SER A 95 -1.42 0.04 25.97
N TYR A 96 -2.32 0.37 25.06
CA TYR A 96 -2.03 1.13 23.84
C TYR A 96 -2.17 2.65 24.03
N ARG A 97 -2.69 3.09 25.19
CA ARG A 97 -2.77 4.52 25.54
C ARG A 97 -1.38 5.02 25.96
N LEU A 98 -1.01 6.22 25.53
CA LEU A 98 0.26 6.87 25.94
C LEU A 98 0.33 7.20 27.44
N ALA A 99 -0.82 7.36 28.09
CA ALA A 99 -0.93 7.56 29.54
C ALA A 99 -1.80 6.45 30.12
N GLY A 100 -1.33 5.78 31.18
CA GLY A 100 -2.04 4.64 31.73
C GLY A 100 -1.32 3.96 32.89
N ASN A 101 -1.71 2.71 33.15
CA ASN A 101 -1.19 1.89 34.23
C ASN A 101 0.31 1.62 34.07
N THR A 102 0.99 1.44 35.21
CA THR A 102 2.43 1.15 35.27
C THR A 102 2.73 -0.34 35.33
N SER A 103 1.72 -1.20 35.26
CA SER A 103 1.86 -2.66 35.36
C SER A 103 0.75 -3.37 34.58
N TRP A 104 1.11 -4.48 33.94
CA TRP A 104 0.23 -5.27 33.09
C TRP A 104 0.45 -6.76 33.33
N LEU A 105 -0.64 -7.52 33.38
CA LEU A 105 -0.58 -8.97 33.47
C LEU A 105 -0.47 -9.58 32.07
N VAL A 106 0.65 -10.23 31.78
CA VAL A 106 0.87 -11.00 30.57
C VAL A 106 0.40 -12.44 30.80
N PRO A 107 -0.54 -12.97 30.00
CA PRO A 107 -0.91 -14.39 30.09
C PRO A 107 0.27 -15.29 29.69
N GLY A 108 0.40 -16.41 30.38
CA GLY A 108 1.45 -17.39 30.12
C GLY A 108 1.20 -18.12 28.81
N VAL A 109 2.03 -17.89 27.80
CA VAL A 109 1.84 -18.45 26.46
C VAL A 109 3.16 -18.84 25.80
N ARG A 110 3.10 -19.77 24.84
CA ARG A 110 4.15 -20.01 23.85
C ARG A 110 3.60 -19.73 22.46
N ILE A 111 4.29 -18.89 21.71
CA ILE A 111 4.00 -18.52 20.32
C ILE A 111 5.18 -18.94 19.45
N GLU A 112 4.88 -19.56 18.32
CA GLU A 112 5.83 -19.75 17.21
C GLU A 112 5.14 -19.26 15.95
N ASP A 113 5.81 -18.40 15.18
CA ASP A 113 5.13 -17.64 14.14
C ASP A 113 6.10 -17.16 13.05
N ALA A 114 5.63 -17.20 11.82
CA ALA A 114 6.33 -16.70 10.64
C ALA A 114 5.30 -16.27 9.57
N PRO A 115 5.60 -15.26 8.74
CA PRO A 115 4.69 -14.84 7.69
C PRO A 115 4.65 -15.83 6.53
N ARG A 116 3.46 -16.04 5.98
CA ARG A 116 3.25 -16.79 4.74
C ARG A 116 3.82 -16.07 3.52
N PHE A 117 3.65 -14.76 3.45
CA PHE A 117 4.01 -13.92 2.31
C PHE A 117 5.01 -12.86 2.71
N SER A 118 5.98 -12.58 1.83
CA SER A 118 7.00 -11.54 2.05
C SER A 118 6.50 -10.14 1.73
N TRP A 119 5.43 -10.01 0.94
CA TRP A 119 4.76 -8.74 0.64
C TRP A 119 3.41 -8.65 1.35
N ARG A 120 3.30 -7.75 2.34
CA ARG A 120 2.05 -7.54 3.11
C ARG A 120 1.75 -6.05 3.11
N GLY A 121 1.05 -5.60 2.08
CA GLY A 121 1.03 -4.20 1.70
C GLY A 121 -0.25 -3.43 2.01
N LEU A 122 -0.10 -2.13 2.24
CA LEU A 122 -1.17 -1.15 2.05
C LEU A 122 -0.70 -0.11 1.05
N HIS A 123 -1.64 0.38 0.25
CA HIS A 123 -1.45 1.53 -0.62
C HIS A 123 -2.24 2.73 -0.10
N LEU A 124 -1.62 3.89 -0.21
CA LEU A 124 -2.27 5.17 0.02
C LEU A 124 -1.97 6.10 -1.15
N ASP A 125 -3.03 6.47 -1.85
CA ASP A 125 -3.00 7.57 -2.81
C ASP A 125 -2.94 8.89 -2.06
N VAL A 126 -1.84 9.62 -2.28
CA VAL A 126 -1.62 10.97 -1.74
C VAL A 126 -1.69 12.01 -2.85
N ALA A 127 -1.87 11.58 -4.11
CA ALA A 127 -1.97 12.39 -5.31
C ALA A 127 -3.36 13.02 -5.42
N ARG A 128 -4.46 12.27 -5.23
CA ARG A 128 -5.81 12.85 -5.35
C ARG A 128 -6.15 13.71 -4.13
N HIS A 129 -5.80 13.27 -2.92
CA HIS A 129 -5.79 14.13 -1.74
C HIS A 129 -4.46 14.04 -0.98
N PHE A 130 -3.82 15.18 -0.74
CA PHE A 130 -2.59 15.26 0.05
C PHE A 130 -2.88 15.04 1.55
N PHE A 131 -2.06 14.21 2.19
CA PHE A 131 -2.08 13.99 3.63
C PHE A 131 -0.77 14.50 4.26
N PRO A 132 -0.83 15.23 5.39
CA PRO A 132 0.39 15.67 6.05
C PRO A 132 1.27 14.49 6.50
N LYS A 133 2.60 14.67 6.53
CA LYS A 133 3.59 13.65 6.96
C LYS A 133 3.18 12.87 8.20
N ARG A 134 2.63 13.54 9.23
CA ARG A 134 2.20 12.89 10.47
C ARG A 134 1.20 11.76 10.26
N GLU A 135 0.34 11.86 9.25
CA GLU A 135 -0.65 10.83 8.94
C GLU A 135 0.01 9.61 8.29
N ILE A 136 1.07 9.83 7.49
CA ILE A 136 1.90 8.76 6.94
C ILE A 136 2.62 8.02 8.08
N LEU A 137 3.21 8.76 9.03
CA LEU A 137 3.87 8.16 10.20
C LEU A 137 2.88 7.35 11.05
N ARG A 138 1.68 7.89 11.27
CA ARG A 138 0.60 7.19 11.99
C ARG A 138 0.16 5.92 11.27
N LEU A 139 0.02 5.95 9.95
CA LEU A 139 -0.29 4.76 9.15
C LEU A 139 0.81 3.70 9.28
N LEU A 140 2.09 4.09 9.29
CA LEU A 140 3.21 3.17 9.49
C LEU A 140 3.17 2.51 10.87
N ASP A 141 2.79 3.23 11.94
CA ASP A 141 2.57 2.64 13.27
C ASP A 141 1.45 1.57 13.23
N LEU A 142 0.34 1.86 12.56
CA LEU A 142 -0.78 0.93 12.41
C LEU A 142 -0.40 -0.29 11.58
N MET A 143 0.33 -0.10 10.49
CA MET A 143 0.84 -1.21 9.68
C MET A 143 1.74 -2.13 10.49
N ALA A 144 2.68 -1.56 11.24
CA ALA A 144 3.62 -2.27 12.07
C ALA A 144 2.93 -3.10 13.16
N MET A 145 1.89 -2.53 13.80
CA MET A 145 1.03 -3.22 14.77
C MET A 145 0.38 -4.49 14.21
N HIS A 146 0.08 -4.48 12.90
CA HIS A 146 -0.55 -5.58 12.18
C HIS A 146 0.45 -6.44 11.38
N LYS A 147 1.76 -6.21 11.56
CA LYS A 147 2.85 -6.89 10.83
C LYS A 147 2.79 -6.73 9.31
N LEU A 148 2.16 -5.66 8.81
CA LEU A 148 2.21 -5.24 7.41
C LEU A 148 3.56 -4.56 7.14
N ASN A 149 4.20 -4.84 6.02
CA ASN A 149 5.61 -4.48 5.78
C ASN A 149 5.88 -3.73 4.46
N ARG A 150 4.83 -3.38 3.70
CA ARG A 150 4.96 -2.58 2.47
C ARG A 150 3.98 -1.42 2.47
N LEU A 151 4.47 -0.19 2.46
CA LEU A 151 3.64 0.99 2.23
C LEU A 151 3.86 1.46 0.80
N HIS A 152 2.88 1.22 -0.06
CA HIS A 152 2.86 1.73 -1.43
C HIS A 152 2.32 3.17 -1.41
N LEU A 153 3.16 4.16 -1.71
CA LEU A 153 2.75 5.56 -1.77
C LEU A 153 2.58 5.97 -3.22
N HIS A 154 1.34 6.21 -3.62
CA HIS A 154 1.01 6.76 -4.93
C HIS A 154 1.14 8.29 -4.91
N LEU A 155 2.29 8.75 -5.39
CA LEU A 155 2.79 10.11 -5.16
C LEU A 155 2.45 11.09 -6.29
N VAL A 156 2.02 10.58 -7.45
CA VAL A 156 1.85 11.39 -8.66
C VAL A 156 0.66 10.88 -9.44
N ASP A 157 -0.22 11.81 -9.81
CA ASP A 157 -1.33 11.57 -10.73
C ASP A 157 -1.73 12.87 -11.45
N ASP A 158 -2.78 12.83 -12.26
CA ASP A 158 -3.32 13.96 -13.00
C ASP A 158 -3.70 15.15 -12.10
N GLN A 159 -4.20 14.87 -10.88
CA GLN A 159 -4.68 15.88 -9.92
C GLN A 159 -3.60 16.38 -8.96
N GLY A 160 -2.36 15.88 -9.09
CA GLY A 160 -1.19 16.57 -8.60
C GLY A 160 0.04 15.71 -8.32
N TRP A 161 1.13 16.44 -8.08
CA TRP A 161 2.48 15.92 -7.83
C TRP A 161 2.88 16.18 -6.38
N ARG A 162 3.37 15.16 -5.66
CA ARG A 162 3.52 15.22 -4.19
C ARG A 162 4.95 15.18 -3.68
N VAL A 163 5.96 15.35 -4.54
CA VAL A 163 7.37 15.19 -4.16
C VAL A 163 8.17 16.45 -4.49
N GLU A 164 9.00 16.94 -3.59
CA GLU A 164 9.99 17.96 -3.95
C GLU A 164 10.98 17.40 -4.98
N SER A 165 11.31 18.19 -6.00
CA SER A 165 12.40 17.90 -6.93
C SER A 165 13.30 19.10 -7.03
N ARG A 166 14.61 18.92 -6.82
CA ARG A 166 15.60 20.00 -6.94
C ARG A 166 15.95 20.24 -8.41
N ALA A 167 15.98 19.18 -9.21
CA ALA A 167 16.20 19.27 -10.64
C ALA A 167 14.99 19.89 -11.38
N TYR A 168 13.77 19.60 -10.93
CA TYR A 168 12.54 20.02 -11.58
C TYR A 168 11.56 20.72 -10.61
N PRO A 169 11.88 21.94 -10.13
CA PRO A 169 11.12 22.60 -9.06
C PRO A 169 9.65 22.89 -9.40
N LEU A 170 9.32 23.16 -10.66
CA LEU A 170 7.92 23.40 -11.06
C LEU A 170 6.97 22.22 -10.77
N LEU A 171 7.50 20.99 -10.59
CA LEU A 171 6.67 19.85 -10.20
C LEU A 171 5.99 20.09 -8.85
N HIS A 172 6.66 20.69 -7.88
CA HIS A 172 6.07 20.97 -6.57
C HIS A 172 5.63 22.42 -6.40
N GLU A 173 6.21 23.38 -7.15
CA GLU A 173 5.76 24.77 -7.13
C GLU A 173 4.41 24.97 -7.84
N VAL A 174 4.17 24.23 -8.93
CA VAL A 174 2.94 24.32 -9.74
C VAL A 174 2.09 23.07 -9.56
N ALA A 175 2.64 21.91 -9.89
CA ALA A 175 1.82 20.70 -10.04
C ALA A 175 1.34 20.08 -8.71
N ALA A 176 1.82 20.58 -7.57
CA ALA A 176 1.31 20.20 -6.26
C ALA A 176 -0.03 20.86 -5.89
N HIS A 177 -0.59 21.76 -6.72
CA HIS A 177 -1.80 22.50 -6.39
C HIS A 177 -2.82 22.47 -7.52
N ARG A 178 -4.10 22.36 -7.14
CA ARG A 178 -5.25 22.54 -8.04
C ARG A 178 -6.25 23.53 -7.43
N PRO A 179 -7.04 24.23 -8.25
CA PRO A 179 -7.88 25.32 -7.78
C PRO A 179 -9.13 24.86 -7.01
N ARG A 180 -9.60 23.64 -7.24
CA ARG A 180 -10.85 23.08 -6.69
C ARG A 180 -10.87 21.57 -6.85
N THR A 181 -11.91 20.93 -6.29
CA THR A 181 -12.09 19.47 -6.37
C THR A 181 -13.51 19.10 -6.77
N ALA A 182 -13.63 18.13 -7.69
CA ALA A 182 -14.90 17.54 -8.09
C ALA A 182 -15.57 16.75 -6.95
N ILE A 183 -16.84 17.04 -6.71
CA ILE A 183 -17.62 16.53 -5.58
C ILE A 183 -18.93 15.85 -5.98
N ASN A 184 -19.25 15.83 -7.27
CA ASN A 184 -20.38 15.10 -7.85
C ASN A 184 -20.14 13.60 -7.82
N TYR A 185 -21.22 12.79 -7.78
CA TYR A 185 -21.11 11.35 -7.96
C TYR A 185 -20.94 10.99 -9.45
N TYR A 186 -20.52 9.75 -9.74
CA TYR A 186 -20.31 9.27 -11.10
C TYR A 186 -21.59 9.47 -11.96
N ARG A 187 -21.41 10.08 -13.15
CA ARG A 187 -22.46 10.48 -14.12
C ARG A 187 -23.46 11.55 -13.64
N GLU A 188 -23.29 12.13 -12.46
CA GLU A 188 -24.01 13.34 -12.07
C GLU A 188 -23.38 14.58 -12.73
N PRO A 189 -24.16 15.66 -12.94
CA PRO A 189 -23.61 16.94 -13.40
C PRO A 189 -22.40 17.37 -12.57
N GLU A 190 -21.41 17.95 -13.23
CA GLU A 190 -20.20 18.43 -12.58
C GLU A 190 -20.54 19.40 -11.44
N ALA A 191 -19.91 19.16 -10.30
CA ALA A 191 -20.01 20.02 -9.13
C ALA A 191 -18.65 20.06 -8.45
N TYR A 192 -18.26 21.24 -7.97
CA TYR A 192 -16.97 21.47 -7.34
C TYR A 192 -17.17 22.08 -5.94
N ASP A 193 -16.18 21.90 -5.07
CA ASP A 193 -16.15 22.58 -3.77
C ASP A 193 -15.62 24.01 -3.84
N ASP A 194 -14.97 24.38 -4.94
CA ASP A 194 -14.28 25.65 -5.14
C ASP A 194 -13.24 25.98 -4.05
N VAL A 195 -12.61 24.94 -3.47
CA VAL A 195 -11.55 25.07 -2.45
C VAL A 195 -10.20 24.63 -3.04
N PRO A 196 -9.18 25.50 -3.06
CA PRO A 196 -7.84 25.11 -3.48
C PRO A 196 -7.30 23.95 -2.64
N HIS A 197 -6.74 22.95 -3.32
CA HIS A 197 -6.16 21.77 -2.69
C HIS A 197 -4.71 21.60 -3.13
N GLY A 198 -3.84 21.21 -2.21
CA GLY A 198 -2.47 20.87 -2.55
C GLY A 198 -1.58 20.57 -1.36
N GLY A 199 -0.30 20.37 -1.68
CA GLY A 199 0.74 19.97 -0.77
C GLY A 199 1.69 18.96 -1.41
N TYR A 200 2.89 18.89 -0.87
CA TYR A 200 3.94 17.95 -1.28
C TYR A 200 4.84 17.63 -0.08
N TYR A 201 5.58 16.53 -0.16
CA TYR A 201 6.62 16.16 0.78
C TYR A 201 7.95 16.70 0.29
N THR A 202 8.70 17.37 1.17
CA THR A 202 10.10 17.68 0.89
C THR A 202 10.93 16.40 0.82
N LEU A 203 12.12 16.47 0.22
CA LEU A 203 13.06 15.34 0.25
C LEU A 203 13.44 14.98 1.69
N ASP A 204 13.49 15.97 2.60
CA ASP A 204 13.73 15.72 4.03
C ASP A 204 12.52 15.04 4.71
N ASP A 205 11.29 15.38 4.32
CA ASP A 205 10.09 14.67 4.78
C ASP A 205 10.10 13.20 4.32
N LEU A 206 10.48 12.94 3.06
CA LEU A 206 10.61 11.58 2.54
C LEU A 206 11.74 10.81 3.24
N ALA A 207 12.85 11.47 3.57
CA ALA A 207 13.92 10.86 4.36
C ALA A 207 13.46 10.46 5.76
N GLU A 208 12.67 11.32 6.42
CA GLU A 208 12.06 10.99 7.71
C GLU A 208 11.06 9.83 7.58
N ILE A 209 10.17 9.87 6.58
CA ILE A 209 9.20 8.80 6.32
C ILE A 209 9.92 7.46 6.07
N GLY A 210 10.94 7.44 5.22
CA GLY A 210 11.72 6.24 4.91
C GLY A 210 12.45 5.68 6.14
N ALA A 211 13.08 6.55 6.95
CA ALA A 211 13.72 6.13 8.18
C ALA A 211 12.72 5.61 9.22
N TYR A 212 11.58 6.29 9.39
CA TYR A 212 10.52 5.90 10.33
C TYR A 212 9.89 4.56 9.96
N ALA A 213 9.67 4.32 8.66
CA ALA A 213 9.17 3.06 8.12
C ALA A 213 10.16 1.92 8.36
N ARG A 214 11.44 2.08 8.00
CA ARG A 214 12.46 1.05 8.22
C ARG A 214 12.62 0.67 9.68
N ALA A 215 12.55 1.65 10.58
CA ALA A 215 12.62 1.40 12.02
C ALA A 215 11.52 0.41 12.46
N ARG A 216 10.36 0.44 11.80
CA ARG A 216 9.19 -0.42 12.03
C ARG A 216 9.10 -1.65 11.12
N CYS A 217 10.20 -1.97 10.43
CA CYS A 217 10.26 -3.08 9.48
C CYS A 217 9.22 -2.94 8.34
N VAL A 218 8.93 -1.71 7.93
CA VAL A 218 8.11 -1.38 6.76
C VAL A 218 9.01 -0.78 5.67
N THR A 219 8.87 -1.27 4.45
CA THR A 219 9.51 -0.69 3.26
C THR A 219 8.51 0.22 2.56
N VAL A 220 8.93 1.45 2.24
CA VAL A 220 8.16 2.35 1.39
C VAL A 220 8.43 2.00 -0.07
N VAL A 221 7.37 1.80 -0.83
CA VAL A 221 7.40 1.61 -2.28
C VAL A 221 6.82 2.89 -2.87
N PRO A 222 7.64 3.81 -3.40
CA PRO A 222 7.11 5.00 -4.04
C PRO A 222 6.61 4.67 -5.44
N GLU A 223 5.54 5.34 -5.87
CA GLU A 223 5.04 5.28 -7.24
C GLU A 223 5.18 6.62 -7.95
N ILE A 224 5.72 6.57 -9.16
CA ILE A 224 5.62 7.65 -10.15
C ILE A 224 4.89 7.06 -11.35
N ASP A 225 3.60 7.34 -11.46
CA ASP A 225 2.74 6.72 -12.47
C ASP A 225 2.99 7.32 -13.86
N VAL A 226 3.39 6.46 -14.82
CA VAL A 226 3.78 6.84 -16.18
C VAL A 226 3.52 5.70 -17.18
N PRO A 227 3.34 5.98 -18.49
CA PRO A 227 3.33 7.31 -19.12
C PRO A 227 1.96 8.02 -19.08
N GLY A 228 0.91 7.35 -18.60
CA GLY A 228 -0.40 7.94 -18.31
C GLY A 228 -0.37 8.81 -17.06
N HIS A 229 -1.56 9.21 -16.55
CA HIS A 229 -1.71 9.97 -15.31
C HIS A 229 -0.80 11.22 -15.20
N ALA A 230 -0.51 11.84 -16.35
CA ALA A 230 0.60 12.76 -16.51
C ALA A 230 0.20 14.25 -16.51
N SER A 231 -1.09 14.59 -16.34
CA SER A 231 -1.55 15.97 -16.50
C SER A 231 -0.83 16.95 -15.58
N ALA A 232 -0.56 16.55 -14.32
CA ALA A 232 0.20 17.34 -13.38
C ALA A 232 1.65 17.58 -13.84
N ILE A 233 2.34 16.54 -14.31
CA ILE A 233 3.71 16.66 -14.85
C ILE A 233 3.71 17.61 -16.04
N LEU A 234 2.76 17.46 -16.96
CA LEU A 234 2.67 18.27 -18.18
C LEU A 234 2.22 19.71 -17.93
N ALA A 235 1.48 19.98 -16.84
CA ALA A 235 1.19 21.34 -16.42
C ALA A 235 2.45 22.09 -15.97
N ALA A 236 3.39 21.39 -15.32
CA ALA A 236 4.67 21.95 -14.90
C ALA A 236 5.71 22.00 -16.05
N TYR A 237 5.80 20.93 -16.85
CA TYR A 237 6.78 20.78 -17.94
C TYR A 237 6.10 20.28 -19.22
N PRO A 238 5.44 21.16 -19.99
CA PRO A 238 4.71 20.78 -21.21
C PRO A 238 5.58 20.12 -22.29
N ALA A 239 6.89 20.42 -22.30
CA ALA A 239 7.84 19.86 -23.26
C ALA A 239 8.04 18.34 -23.11
N LEU A 240 7.62 17.74 -22.00
CA LEU A 240 7.65 16.29 -21.78
C LEU A 240 6.44 15.56 -22.40
N GLY A 241 5.46 16.29 -22.96
CA GLY A 241 4.23 15.73 -23.53
C GLY A 241 4.38 15.27 -24.97
N ALA A 242 3.47 14.40 -25.42
CA ALA A 242 3.49 13.86 -26.77
C ALA A 242 3.13 14.87 -27.89
N THR A 243 2.30 15.87 -27.59
CA THR A 243 1.73 16.78 -28.59
C THR A 243 2.06 18.27 -28.36
N GLY A 244 2.86 18.59 -27.34
CA GLY A 244 3.21 19.96 -26.96
C GLY A 244 2.01 20.83 -26.51
N GLU A 245 0.87 20.20 -26.26
CA GLU A 245 -0.34 20.86 -25.76
C GLU A 245 -0.13 21.38 -24.35
N ARG A 246 -0.88 22.44 -24.00
CA ARG A 246 -0.92 22.94 -22.64
C ARG A 246 -1.87 22.06 -21.83
N HIS A 247 -1.39 21.62 -20.67
CA HIS A 247 -2.16 20.88 -19.68
C HIS A 247 -2.32 21.70 -18.40
N ASP A 248 -3.37 21.42 -17.65
CA ASP A 248 -3.60 21.94 -16.30
C ASP A 248 -3.58 20.77 -15.31
N VAL A 249 -3.30 21.06 -14.04
CA VAL A 249 -3.51 20.08 -12.96
C VAL A 249 -5.01 19.83 -12.83
N LEU A 250 -5.45 18.59 -13.00
CA LEU A 250 -6.88 18.30 -13.11
C LEU A 250 -7.61 18.52 -11.77
N ASP A 251 -8.83 19.06 -11.85
CA ASP A 251 -9.76 19.21 -10.73
C ASP A 251 -10.87 18.16 -10.73
N GLN A 252 -10.82 17.23 -11.68
CA GLN A 252 -11.78 16.15 -11.92
C GLN A 252 -11.13 14.77 -11.85
N TRP A 253 -11.97 13.76 -11.67
CA TRP A 253 -11.58 12.35 -11.54
C TRP A 253 -11.71 11.60 -12.86
N GLY A 254 -11.06 10.45 -12.94
CA GLY A 254 -11.10 9.56 -14.10
C GLY A 254 -9.90 9.72 -15.03
N ILE A 255 -9.98 9.03 -16.17
CA ILE A 255 -8.85 8.84 -17.09
C ILE A 255 -8.59 10.12 -17.91
N SER A 256 -7.37 10.63 -17.82
CA SER A 256 -6.89 11.72 -18.68
C SER A 256 -6.25 11.18 -19.96
N PRO A 257 -6.46 11.83 -21.12
CA PRO A 257 -5.68 11.51 -22.32
C PRO A 257 -4.28 12.14 -22.30
N ALA A 258 -3.90 12.86 -21.23
CA ALA A 258 -2.55 13.41 -21.07
C ALA A 258 -1.53 12.28 -20.96
N ILE A 259 -0.47 12.34 -21.78
CA ILE A 259 0.53 11.27 -21.87
C ILE A 259 1.91 11.85 -22.09
N LEU A 260 2.89 11.32 -21.35
CA LEU A 260 4.29 11.64 -21.54
C LEU A 260 4.80 11.15 -22.89
N SER A 261 5.75 11.88 -23.46
CA SER A 261 6.50 11.45 -24.65
C SER A 261 7.43 10.29 -24.29
N PRO A 262 7.53 9.21 -25.08
CA PRO A 262 8.41 8.08 -24.79
C PRO A 262 9.87 8.32 -25.26
N LEU A 263 10.19 9.55 -25.65
CA LEU A 263 11.50 9.95 -26.18
C LEU A 263 12.59 10.01 -25.08
N PRO A 264 13.88 9.96 -25.44
CA PRO A 264 14.99 9.96 -24.48
C PRO A 264 14.95 11.06 -23.40
N PRO A 265 14.58 12.33 -23.70
CA PRO A 265 14.52 13.37 -22.66
C PRO A 265 13.56 13.04 -21.50
N THR A 266 12.46 12.33 -21.76
CA THR A 266 11.53 11.90 -20.70
C THR A 266 12.16 10.82 -19.83
N VAL A 267 12.94 9.90 -20.42
CA VAL A 267 13.67 8.89 -19.65
C VAL A 267 14.75 9.54 -18.77
N GLU A 268 15.45 10.55 -19.28
CA GLU A 268 16.42 11.35 -18.50
C GLU A 268 15.74 12.10 -17.34
N PHE A 269 14.58 12.69 -17.59
CA PHE A 269 13.74 13.31 -16.56
C PHE A 269 13.37 12.30 -15.46
N LEU A 270 12.76 11.17 -15.83
CA LEU A 270 12.28 10.18 -14.87
C LEU A 270 13.43 9.53 -14.09
N THR A 271 14.55 9.26 -14.74
CA THR A 271 15.73 8.71 -14.04
C THR A 271 16.31 9.69 -13.02
N THR A 272 16.30 10.99 -13.31
CA THR A 272 16.68 12.03 -12.33
C THR A 272 15.72 12.06 -11.14
N ILE A 273 14.40 11.95 -11.39
CA ILE A 273 13.40 11.85 -10.32
C ILE A 273 13.62 10.60 -9.47
N PHE A 274 13.89 9.45 -10.08
CA PHE A 274 14.18 8.22 -9.35
C PHE A 274 15.42 8.38 -8.46
N ASP A 275 16.47 9.06 -8.93
CA ASP A 275 17.66 9.35 -8.13
C ASP A 275 17.36 10.22 -6.90
N GLU A 276 16.57 11.28 -7.06
CA GLU A 276 16.17 12.14 -5.93
C GLU A 276 15.30 11.38 -4.93
N LEU A 277 14.33 10.62 -5.42
CA LEU A 277 13.37 9.87 -4.61
C LEU A 277 14.04 8.74 -3.82
N MET A 278 14.85 7.91 -4.48
CA MET A 278 15.61 6.84 -3.84
C MET A 278 16.68 7.40 -2.91
N GLY A 279 17.33 8.51 -3.28
CA GLY A 279 18.30 9.21 -2.43
C GLY A 279 17.68 9.73 -1.13
N ALA A 280 16.46 10.24 -1.17
CA ALA A 280 15.72 10.69 0.00
C ALA A 280 15.23 9.52 0.85
N LEU A 281 14.52 8.56 0.25
CA LEU A 281 13.94 7.42 0.99
C LEU A 281 15.01 6.49 1.56
N GLY A 282 16.20 6.41 0.96
CA GLY A 282 17.26 5.48 1.33
C GLY A 282 17.06 4.11 0.67
N GLU A 283 17.19 3.03 1.43
CA GLU A 283 17.01 1.66 0.89
C GLU A 283 15.60 1.48 0.29
N THR A 284 15.54 1.47 -1.04
CA THR A 284 14.31 1.47 -1.84
C THR A 284 14.36 0.31 -2.85
N PRO A 285 14.13 -0.94 -2.41
CA PRO A 285 14.28 -2.13 -3.25
C PRO A 285 13.21 -2.24 -4.35
N TYR A 286 12.15 -1.43 -4.28
CA TYR A 286 11.07 -1.39 -5.25
C TYR A 286 10.67 0.05 -5.55
N VAL A 287 10.40 0.34 -6.82
CA VAL A 287 9.74 1.57 -7.27
C VAL A 287 8.61 1.15 -8.21
N HIS A 288 7.40 1.65 -7.96
CA HIS A 288 6.27 1.45 -8.83
C HIS A 288 6.31 2.51 -9.94
N ILE A 289 6.14 2.08 -11.19
CA ILE A 289 6.19 2.97 -12.37
C ILE A 289 4.84 3.09 -13.07
N GLY A 290 3.77 2.65 -12.41
CA GLY A 290 2.40 2.71 -12.91
C GLY A 290 2.19 1.79 -14.10
N GLY A 291 1.75 2.41 -15.21
CA GLY A 291 1.61 1.77 -16.52
C GLY A 291 0.18 1.36 -16.87
N ASP A 292 -0.78 1.76 -16.04
CA ASP A 292 -2.23 1.62 -16.23
C ASP A 292 -2.83 2.77 -17.06
N GLU A 293 -4.05 2.52 -17.54
CA GLU A 293 -4.96 3.53 -18.11
C GLU A 293 -4.42 4.42 -19.24
N VAL A 294 -3.44 3.94 -20.01
CA VAL A 294 -2.73 4.75 -21.02
C VAL A 294 -3.53 4.92 -22.32
N VAL A 295 -3.79 6.18 -22.69
CA VAL A 295 -4.40 6.54 -23.99
C VAL A 295 -3.32 6.81 -25.05
N LEU A 296 -2.99 5.80 -25.85
CA LEU A 296 -1.88 5.85 -26.82
C LEU A 296 -2.15 6.65 -28.12
N ASP A 297 -3.39 7.09 -28.36
CA ASP A 297 -3.80 7.77 -29.59
C ASP A 297 -2.93 9.02 -29.89
N ARG A 298 -2.47 9.71 -28.85
CA ARG A 298 -1.61 10.90 -28.98
C ARG A 298 -0.20 10.59 -29.47
N TRP A 299 0.35 9.42 -29.16
CA TRP A 299 1.64 8.99 -29.72
C TRP A 299 1.54 8.74 -31.22
N ALA A 300 0.46 8.09 -31.66
CA ALA A 300 0.20 7.84 -33.08
C ALA A 300 0.04 9.14 -33.89
N GLY A 301 -0.38 10.24 -33.26
CA GLY A 301 -0.48 11.56 -33.87
C GLY A 301 0.86 12.32 -34.00
N SER A 302 1.93 11.88 -33.35
CA SER A 302 3.23 12.58 -33.34
C SER A 302 4.21 11.97 -34.35
N ALA A 303 4.64 12.78 -35.32
CA ALA A 303 5.60 12.36 -36.35
C ALA A 303 6.98 12.01 -35.76
N GLU A 304 7.40 12.73 -34.72
CA GLU A 304 8.67 12.48 -34.03
C GLU A 304 8.64 11.16 -33.27
N ILE A 305 7.56 10.91 -32.51
CA ILE A 305 7.37 9.65 -31.76
C ILE A 305 7.25 8.47 -32.74
N THR A 306 6.54 8.66 -33.85
CA THR A 306 6.44 7.65 -34.91
C THR A 306 7.80 7.33 -35.51
N ALA A 307 8.59 8.35 -35.86
CA ALA A 307 9.94 8.15 -36.38
C ALA A 307 10.87 7.46 -35.36
N TYR A 308 10.74 7.80 -34.07
CA TYR A 308 11.50 7.15 -33.01
C TYR A 308 11.12 5.67 -32.85
N ARG A 309 9.82 5.34 -32.82
CA ARG A 309 9.32 3.96 -32.84
C ARG A 309 9.91 3.17 -34.01
N ASP A 310 9.84 3.74 -35.21
CA ASP A 310 10.34 3.10 -36.43
C ASP A 310 11.86 2.89 -36.37
N SER A 311 12.61 3.85 -35.78
CA SER A 311 14.06 3.72 -35.57
C SER A 311 14.44 2.60 -34.60
N LEU A 312 13.54 2.24 -33.68
CA LEU A 312 13.68 1.11 -32.76
C LEU A 312 13.21 -0.22 -33.38
N GLY A 313 12.65 -0.19 -34.60
CA GLY A 313 12.11 -1.38 -35.27
C GLY A 313 10.83 -1.93 -34.62
N LEU A 314 10.09 -1.10 -33.90
CA LEU A 314 8.85 -1.49 -33.21
C LEU A 314 7.64 -1.31 -34.13
N ALA A 315 6.68 -2.23 -34.10
CA ALA A 315 5.58 -2.26 -35.05
C ALA A 315 4.39 -1.37 -34.61
N THR A 316 4.11 -1.32 -33.31
CA THR A 316 2.91 -0.69 -32.76
C THR A 316 3.22 0.32 -31.65
N ALA A 317 2.22 1.11 -31.24
CA ALA A 317 2.34 1.98 -30.08
C ALA A 317 2.41 1.18 -28.76
N ASN A 318 1.73 0.01 -28.69
CA ASN A 318 1.84 -0.90 -27.55
C ASN A 318 3.28 -1.41 -27.39
N ASP A 319 3.95 -1.79 -28.50
CA ASP A 319 5.36 -2.19 -28.47
C ASP A 319 6.26 -1.06 -27.93
N LEU A 320 5.94 0.20 -28.26
CA LEU A 320 6.66 1.36 -27.77
C LEU A 320 6.42 1.61 -26.27
N GLN A 321 5.20 1.39 -25.77
CA GLN A 321 4.89 1.50 -24.34
C GLN A 321 5.64 0.44 -23.55
N ALA A 322 5.58 -0.82 -24.00
CA ALA A 322 6.35 -1.92 -23.44
C ALA A 322 7.85 -1.61 -23.41
N TRP A 323 8.39 -1.10 -24.53
CA TRP A 323 9.79 -0.69 -24.61
C TRP A 323 10.12 0.42 -23.60
N PHE A 324 9.29 1.46 -23.52
CA PHE A 324 9.49 2.59 -22.61
C PHE A 324 9.51 2.15 -21.15
N LEU A 325 8.52 1.38 -20.71
CA LEU A 325 8.46 0.84 -19.34
C LEU A 325 9.65 -0.08 -19.04
N ARG A 326 10.06 -0.91 -20.01
CA ARG A 326 11.27 -1.75 -19.88
C ARG A 326 12.52 -0.90 -19.68
N ARG A 327 12.66 0.25 -20.35
CA ARG A 327 13.81 1.16 -20.16
C ARG A 327 13.83 1.77 -18.77
N LEU A 328 12.66 2.13 -18.21
CA LEU A 328 12.57 2.61 -16.83
C LEU A 328 12.93 1.49 -15.84
N ALA A 329 12.44 0.28 -16.07
CA ALA A 329 12.78 -0.88 -15.25
C ALA A 329 14.27 -1.23 -15.31
N ASP A 330 14.91 -1.15 -16.49
CA ASP A 330 16.36 -1.31 -16.63
C ASP A 330 17.11 -0.22 -15.84
N ALA A 331 16.67 1.04 -15.89
CA ALA A 331 17.30 2.14 -15.15
C ALA A 331 17.16 1.99 -13.62
N LEU A 332 16.03 1.48 -13.14
CA LEU A 332 15.84 1.13 -11.73
C LEU A 332 16.73 -0.04 -11.31
N ALA A 333 16.86 -1.07 -12.14
CA ALA A 333 17.70 -2.22 -11.86
C ALA A 333 19.19 -1.85 -11.78
N GLU A 334 19.65 -0.91 -12.61
CA GLU A 334 21.00 -0.32 -12.51
C GLU A 334 21.25 0.40 -11.17
N ARG A 335 20.18 0.83 -10.50
CA ARG A 335 20.19 1.45 -9.16
C ARG A 335 19.91 0.45 -8.02
N GLY A 336 19.83 -0.85 -8.33
CA GLY A 336 19.56 -1.90 -7.35
C GLY A 336 18.09 -1.97 -6.89
N SER A 337 17.16 -1.39 -7.66
CA SER A 337 15.73 -1.42 -7.37
C SER A 337 14.97 -2.20 -8.45
N ARG A 338 13.91 -2.90 -8.06
CA ARG A 338 13.04 -3.65 -8.98
C ARG A 338 11.81 -2.81 -9.32
N ALA A 339 11.47 -2.76 -10.61
CA ALA A 339 10.21 -2.14 -11.02
C ALA A 339 9.00 -2.95 -10.54
N VAL A 340 7.95 -2.22 -10.16
CA VAL A 340 6.60 -2.74 -9.94
C VAL A 340 5.66 -2.04 -10.92
N VAL A 341 4.70 -2.76 -11.47
CA VAL A 341 3.75 -2.23 -12.45
C VAL A 341 2.34 -2.72 -12.19
N TRP A 342 1.36 -1.93 -12.61
CA TRP A 342 -0.01 -2.40 -12.84
C TRP A 342 -0.06 -3.34 -14.04
N ASP A 343 -1.09 -4.17 -14.13
CA ASP A 343 -1.05 -5.33 -15.03
C ASP A 343 -1.23 -5.03 -16.52
N GLU A 344 -1.67 -3.82 -16.92
CA GLU A 344 -1.65 -3.37 -18.32
C GLU A 344 -0.24 -3.34 -18.90
N ALA A 345 0.74 -2.93 -18.10
CA ALA A 345 2.14 -2.96 -18.49
C ALA A 345 2.60 -4.39 -18.83
N PHE A 346 2.08 -5.40 -18.11
CA PHE A 346 2.35 -6.80 -18.40
C PHE A 346 1.66 -7.27 -19.68
N VAL A 347 0.40 -6.88 -19.90
CA VAL A 347 -0.35 -7.25 -21.12
C VAL A 347 0.28 -6.66 -22.37
N SER A 348 0.89 -5.47 -22.28
CA SER A 348 1.65 -4.84 -23.36
C SER A 348 2.88 -5.65 -23.79
N GLY A 349 3.34 -6.59 -22.96
CA GLY A 349 4.47 -7.47 -23.24
C GLY A 349 5.83 -6.84 -22.96
N GLY A 350 6.91 -7.61 -23.17
CA GLY A 350 8.27 -7.08 -23.16
C GLY A 350 8.83 -6.60 -21.81
N LEU A 351 8.14 -6.86 -20.69
CA LEU A 351 8.63 -6.48 -19.36
C LEU A 351 9.99 -7.11 -19.04
N ARG A 352 10.76 -6.41 -18.22
CA ARG A 352 11.99 -6.93 -17.64
C ARG A 352 11.65 -8.10 -16.70
N GLN A 353 12.40 -9.20 -16.77
CA GLN A 353 12.08 -10.48 -16.10
C GLN A 353 11.92 -10.41 -14.58
N ASP A 354 12.59 -9.49 -13.90
CA ASP A 354 12.51 -9.29 -12.44
C ASP A 354 11.42 -8.29 -12.01
N THR A 355 10.65 -7.74 -12.96
CA THR A 355 9.52 -6.83 -12.69
C THR A 355 8.43 -7.57 -11.90
N VAL A 356 7.89 -6.90 -10.88
CA VAL A 356 6.75 -7.38 -10.08
C VAL A 356 5.45 -6.86 -10.69
N VAL A 357 4.43 -7.73 -10.79
CA VAL A 357 3.12 -7.38 -11.39
C VAL A 357 2.03 -7.31 -10.32
N MET A 358 1.23 -6.24 -10.34
CA MET A 358 0.05 -6.03 -9.49
C MET A 358 -1.25 -6.16 -10.32
N PRO A 359 -1.94 -7.32 -10.28
CA PRO A 359 -3.06 -7.63 -11.14
C PRO A 359 -4.40 -7.12 -10.57
N TRP A 360 -4.63 -5.82 -10.71
CA TRP A 360 -5.85 -5.18 -10.24
C TRP A 360 -7.09 -5.59 -11.04
N ARG A 361 -6.93 -5.91 -12.33
CA ARG A 361 -7.99 -6.48 -13.19
C ARG A 361 -8.31 -7.94 -12.86
N GLY A 362 -7.64 -8.52 -11.87
CA GLY A 362 -8.02 -9.82 -11.31
C GLY A 362 -6.97 -10.90 -11.47
N MET A 363 -7.17 -11.97 -10.71
CA MET A 363 -6.20 -13.04 -10.56
C MET A 363 -5.98 -13.86 -11.86
N GLY A 364 -6.85 -13.74 -12.87
CA GLY A 364 -6.59 -14.30 -14.20
C GLY A 364 -5.34 -13.72 -14.86
N VAL A 365 -5.11 -12.41 -14.76
CA VAL A 365 -3.89 -11.76 -15.25
C VAL A 365 -2.70 -12.14 -14.36
N GLY A 366 -2.91 -12.18 -13.05
CA GLY A 366 -1.91 -12.63 -12.08
C GLY A 366 -1.37 -14.03 -12.39
N ARG A 367 -2.24 -14.98 -12.75
CA ARG A 367 -1.82 -16.32 -13.15
C ARG A 367 -0.93 -16.31 -14.40
N ARG A 368 -1.27 -15.51 -15.41
CA ARG A 368 -0.46 -15.37 -16.63
C ARG A 368 0.91 -14.77 -16.33
N ALA A 369 0.97 -13.75 -15.46
CA ALA A 369 2.22 -13.15 -15.02
C ALA A 369 3.11 -14.15 -14.26
N ALA A 370 2.51 -14.91 -13.33
CA ALA A 370 3.19 -15.98 -12.60
C ALA A 370 3.73 -17.08 -13.55
N ALA A 371 2.91 -17.53 -14.50
CA ALA A 371 3.32 -18.51 -15.51
C ALA A 371 4.43 -17.99 -16.44
N ALA A 372 4.47 -16.67 -16.68
CA ALA A 372 5.55 -15.99 -17.40
C ALA A 372 6.82 -15.77 -16.56
N GLY A 373 6.81 -16.14 -15.28
CA GLY A 373 7.98 -16.09 -14.39
C GLY A 373 8.12 -14.81 -13.56
N HIS A 374 7.13 -13.90 -13.61
CA HIS A 374 7.10 -12.70 -12.79
C HIS A 374 6.63 -12.99 -11.37
N ASP A 375 7.13 -12.24 -10.40
CA ASP A 375 6.53 -12.21 -9.07
C ASP A 375 5.23 -11.40 -9.11
N VAL A 376 4.24 -11.86 -8.35
CA VAL A 376 2.88 -11.28 -8.32
C VAL A 376 2.53 -10.86 -6.90
N VAL A 377 2.02 -9.64 -6.76
CA VAL A 377 1.36 -9.17 -5.54
C VAL A 377 -0.13 -9.11 -5.82
N ALA A 378 -0.93 -9.92 -5.14
CA ALA A 378 -2.37 -9.96 -5.36
C ALA A 378 -3.05 -8.65 -4.93
N THR A 379 -3.65 -7.95 -5.90
CA THR A 379 -4.27 -6.62 -5.72
C THR A 379 -5.61 -6.45 -6.45
N PRO A 380 -6.47 -7.48 -6.62
CA PRO A 380 -7.69 -7.34 -7.41
C PRO A 380 -8.67 -6.33 -6.80
N VAL A 381 -9.44 -5.63 -7.64
CA VAL A 381 -10.52 -4.71 -7.19
C VAL A 381 -11.39 -5.36 -6.12
N PHE A 382 -11.96 -6.52 -6.43
CA PHE A 382 -12.62 -7.34 -5.43
C PHE A 382 -11.65 -8.40 -4.87
N PRO A 383 -11.37 -8.42 -3.55
CA PRO A 383 -11.92 -7.57 -2.49
C PRO A 383 -10.94 -6.52 -1.94
N LEU A 384 -9.91 -6.12 -2.68
CA LEU A 384 -8.79 -5.34 -2.11
C LEU A 384 -8.82 -3.83 -2.40
N TYR A 385 -9.87 -3.29 -3.01
CA TYR A 385 -10.05 -1.83 -3.16
C TYR A 385 -10.89 -1.27 -2.00
N PHE A 386 -10.25 -0.48 -1.14
CA PHE A 386 -10.84 0.03 0.10
C PHE A 386 -11.54 1.39 -0.06
N ASP A 387 -11.47 1.99 -1.24
CA ASP A 387 -12.26 3.15 -1.66
C ASP A 387 -13.73 2.80 -2.01
N TYR A 388 -14.05 1.50 -2.10
CA TYR A 388 -15.42 0.96 -2.14
C TYR A 388 -16.08 1.03 -0.75
N ALA A 389 -17.42 1.09 -0.73
CA ALA A 389 -18.19 1.08 0.51
C ALA A 389 -17.98 -0.24 1.26
N GLU A 390 -18.27 -0.25 2.57
CA GLU A 390 -18.25 -1.49 3.37
C GLU A 390 -19.65 -2.07 3.63
N SER A 391 -20.69 -1.39 3.16
CA SER A 391 -22.05 -1.92 3.15
C SER A 391 -22.88 -1.26 2.06
N ALA A 392 -23.98 -1.91 1.68
CA ALA A 392 -24.94 -1.36 0.73
C ALA A 392 -25.90 -0.33 1.37
N SER A 393 -25.48 0.33 2.46
CA SER A 393 -26.30 1.32 3.17
C SER A 393 -26.12 2.71 2.56
N THR A 394 -27.21 3.46 2.47
CA THR A 394 -27.18 4.90 2.12
C THR A 394 -26.58 5.76 3.23
N ASP A 395 -26.44 5.22 4.44
CA ASP A 395 -25.76 5.89 5.55
C ASP A 395 -24.22 5.87 5.39
N GLU A 396 -23.66 5.00 4.55
CA GLU A 396 -22.23 5.03 4.22
C GLU A 396 -21.84 6.40 3.66
N PRO A 397 -20.64 6.92 3.98
CA PRO A 397 -20.10 8.05 3.25
C PRO A 397 -19.87 7.69 1.78
N MET A 398 -19.91 8.68 0.91
CA MET A 398 -19.70 8.52 -0.52
C MET A 398 -18.42 7.73 -0.82
N ALA A 399 -18.57 6.67 -1.59
CA ALA A 399 -17.55 5.70 -2.00
C ALA A 399 -17.56 5.58 -3.53
N ILE A 400 -16.55 4.96 -4.12
CA ILE A 400 -16.51 4.78 -5.58
C ILE A 400 -17.58 3.80 -6.09
N GLY A 401 -17.93 2.81 -5.27
CA GLY A 401 -18.89 1.79 -5.62
C GLY A 401 -19.43 1.00 -4.42
N ASP A 402 -20.15 -0.06 -4.74
CA ASP A 402 -20.88 -0.91 -3.79
C ASP A 402 -19.98 -1.63 -2.76
N ALA A 403 -20.61 -2.41 -1.88
CA ALA A 403 -19.95 -3.00 -0.72
C ALA A 403 -18.83 -3.98 -1.07
N ILE A 404 -17.64 -3.75 -0.49
CA ILE A 404 -16.58 -4.71 -0.25
C ILE A 404 -16.38 -4.77 1.26
N THR A 405 -16.77 -5.90 1.87
CA THR A 405 -16.86 -6.07 3.32
C THR A 405 -15.57 -6.61 3.92
N VAL A 406 -15.48 -6.57 5.25
CA VAL A 406 -14.40 -7.23 6.01
C VAL A 406 -14.40 -8.73 5.76
N GLU A 407 -15.59 -9.34 5.65
CA GLU A 407 -15.78 -10.77 5.37
C GLU A 407 -15.26 -11.13 3.98
N ASP A 408 -15.48 -10.29 2.97
CA ASP A 408 -14.94 -10.50 1.61
C ASP A 408 -13.42 -10.53 1.63
N VAL A 409 -12.78 -9.60 2.36
CA VAL A 409 -11.32 -9.57 2.54
C VAL A 409 -10.84 -10.82 3.28
N ALA A 410 -11.48 -11.22 4.38
CA ALA A 410 -11.10 -12.41 5.15
C ALA A 410 -11.27 -13.72 4.35
N ALA A 411 -12.23 -13.77 3.43
CA ALA A 411 -12.46 -14.89 2.54
C ALA A 411 -11.41 -14.99 1.41
N PHE A 412 -10.68 -13.91 1.13
CA PHE A 412 -9.71 -13.85 0.04
C PHE A 412 -8.58 -14.88 0.18
N ARG A 413 -8.12 -15.39 -0.95
CA ARG A 413 -7.00 -16.33 -1.08
C ARG A 413 -6.01 -15.78 -2.11
N PRO A 414 -4.91 -15.13 -1.68
CA PRO A 414 -3.96 -14.49 -2.59
C PRO A 414 -3.30 -15.46 -3.59
N ALA A 415 -3.10 -16.72 -3.17
CA ALA A 415 -2.54 -17.78 -4.00
C ALA A 415 -3.54 -18.95 -4.10
N PRO A 416 -4.48 -18.91 -5.07
CA PRO A 416 -5.56 -19.90 -5.17
C PRO A 416 -5.04 -21.33 -5.37
N ALA A 417 -5.74 -22.31 -4.80
CA ALA A 417 -5.29 -23.71 -4.78
C ALA A 417 -5.34 -24.39 -6.16
N GLU A 418 -6.12 -23.85 -7.09
CA GLU A 418 -6.27 -24.31 -8.47
C GLU A 418 -5.08 -23.94 -9.38
N TRP A 419 -4.17 -23.10 -8.92
CA TRP A 419 -2.90 -22.82 -9.60
C TRP A 419 -1.89 -23.94 -9.33
N THR A 420 -0.93 -24.13 -10.23
CA THR A 420 0.22 -25.02 -10.03
C THR A 420 1.11 -24.53 -8.88
N ASP A 421 1.93 -25.43 -8.33
CA ASP A 421 2.83 -25.09 -7.23
C ASP A 421 3.85 -24.00 -7.65
N GLU A 422 4.32 -24.07 -8.89
CA GLU A 422 5.21 -23.08 -9.50
C GLU A 422 4.54 -21.70 -9.65
N GLU A 423 3.30 -21.65 -10.13
CA GLU A 423 2.52 -20.41 -10.23
C GLU A 423 2.27 -19.82 -8.83
N ARG A 424 1.89 -20.65 -7.84
CA ARG A 424 1.65 -20.17 -6.46
C ARG A 424 2.91 -19.67 -5.78
N ALA A 425 4.07 -20.26 -6.08
CA ALA A 425 5.36 -19.81 -5.54
C ALA A 425 5.76 -18.41 -6.03
N ARG A 426 5.18 -17.94 -7.14
CA ARG A 426 5.36 -16.57 -7.64
C ARG A 426 4.46 -15.53 -6.98
N VAL A 427 3.43 -15.95 -6.25
CA VAL A 427 2.62 -15.02 -5.46
C VAL A 427 3.40 -14.67 -4.19
N ILE A 428 4.05 -13.50 -4.21
CA ILE A 428 4.87 -13.03 -3.09
C ILE A 428 4.05 -12.35 -1.99
N GLY A 429 2.77 -12.05 -2.25
CA GLY A 429 1.83 -11.60 -1.23
C GLY A 429 0.60 -10.88 -1.74
N ALA A 430 0.06 -9.98 -0.92
CA ALA A 430 -1.17 -9.23 -1.20
C ALA A 430 -1.10 -7.79 -0.68
N GLN A 431 -1.89 -6.91 -1.29
CA GLN A 431 -1.98 -5.51 -0.91
C GLN A 431 -3.37 -4.93 -1.18
N ALA A 432 -3.86 -4.10 -0.25
CA ALA A 432 -5.09 -3.33 -0.44
C ALA A 432 -4.80 -1.91 -0.92
N GLN A 433 -5.66 -1.42 -1.81
CA GLN A 433 -5.57 -0.11 -2.43
C GLN A 433 -6.59 0.84 -1.82
N LEU A 434 -6.12 1.99 -1.33
CA LEU A 434 -7.00 3.11 -1.00
C LEU A 434 -6.74 4.28 -1.95
N TRP A 435 -7.54 4.36 -3.01
CA TRP A 435 -7.67 5.53 -3.87
C TRP A 435 -8.46 6.63 -3.17
N THR A 436 -8.10 7.89 -3.37
CA THR A 436 -8.53 8.98 -2.47
C THR A 436 -9.41 10.04 -3.10
N GLU A 437 -10.00 9.81 -4.28
CA GLU A 437 -10.95 10.74 -4.91
C GLU A 437 -12.08 11.14 -3.95
N ARG A 438 -12.53 10.18 -3.12
CA ARG A 438 -13.62 10.37 -2.14
C ARG A 438 -13.14 10.33 -0.68
N VAL A 439 -11.84 10.52 -0.44
CA VAL A 439 -11.21 10.41 0.88
C VAL A 439 -10.48 11.72 1.22
N PRO A 440 -11.22 12.79 1.60
CA PRO A 440 -10.64 14.14 1.68
C PRO A 440 -9.79 14.39 2.93
N ASP A 441 -9.82 13.51 3.92
CA ASP A 441 -9.08 13.69 5.17
C ASP A 441 -8.70 12.36 5.84
N ALA A 442 -7.77 12.44 6.80
CA ALA A 442 -7.22 11.28 7.50
C ALA A 442 -8.25 10.51 8.33
N ARG A 443 -9.35 11.15 8.74
CA ARG A 443 -10.46 10.47 9.43
C ARG A 443 -11.21 9.56 8.46
N THR A 444 -11.35 10.00 7.21
CA THR A 444 -11.92 9.18 6.13
C THR A 444 -10.97 8.07 5.73
N VAL A 445 -9.64 8.29 5.76
CA VAL A 445 -8.65 7.21 5.59
C VAL A 445 -8.85 6.14 6.67
N ASP A 446 -8.96 6.51 7.94
CA ASP A 446 -9.23 5.55 9.01
C ASP A 446 -10.51 4.75 8.78
N TYR A 447 -11.59 5.46 8.44
CA TYR A 447 -12.89 4.85 8.17
C TYR A 447 -12.86 3.85 7.01
N ARG A 448 -12.09 4.13 5.95
CA ARG A 448 -11.99 3.27 4.77
C ARG A 448 -11.01 2.12 4.98
N MET A 449 -9.90 2.38 5.64
CA MET A 449 -8.83 1.40 5.81
C MET A 449 -9.19 0.36 6.87
N TRP A 450 -9.84 0.78 7.96
CA TRP A 450 -10.10 -0.06 9.12
C TRP A 450 -11.62 -0.25 9.32
N PRO A 451 -12.08 -1.50 9.57
CA PRO A 451 -11.29 -2.67 9.98
C PRO A 451 -10.85 -3.63 8.86
N ARG A 452 -11.08 -3.34 7.57
CA ARG A 452 -10.68 -4.25 6.48
C ARG A 452 -9.18 -4.58 6.44
N ALA A 453 -8.31 -3.64 6.78
CA ALA A 453 -6.86 -3.89 6.88
C ALA A 453 -6.50 -4.91 7.98
N CYS A 454 -7.32 -5.10 9.02
CA CYS A 454 -7.15 -6.20 9.99
C CYS A 454 -7.31 -7.58 9.31
N ALA A 455 -8.30 -7.70 8.42
CA ALA A 455 -8.55 -8.93 7.66
C ALA A 455 -7.43 -9.18 6.66
N LEU A 456 -6.97 -8.13 5.96
CA LEU A 456 -5.83 -8.23 5.05
C LEU A 456 -4.56 -8.69 5.79
N ALA A 457 -4.28 -8.11 6.96
CA ALA A 457 -3.12 -8.49 7.76
C ALA A 457 -3.13 -9.99 8.12
N GLU A 458 -4.29 -10.52 8.47
CA GLU A 458 -4.45 -11.97 8.69
C GLU A 458 -4.27 -12.80 7.42
N VAL A 459 -4.90 -12.40 6.32
CA VAL A 459 -4.78 -13.12 5.04
C VAL A 459 -3.35 -13.11 4.52
N ALA A 460 -2.65 -11.97 4.64
CA ALA A 460 -1.29 -11.82 4.17
C ALA A 460 -0.26 -12.52 5.10
N TRP A 461 -0.56 -12.61 6.39
CA TRP A 461 0.29 -13.32 7.35
C TRP A 461 0.08 -14.84 7.31
N SER A 462 -1.16 -15.32 7.27
CA SER A 462 -1.48 -16.76 7.36
C SER A 462 -1.80 -17.42 6.01
N GLY A 463 -1.93 -16.64 4.94
CA GLY A 463 -2.36 -17.10 3.60
C GLY A 463 -3.87 -17.15 3.38
N THR A 464 -4.64 -16.98 4.45
CA THR A 464 -6.09 -17.19 4.50
C THR A 464 -6.65 -16.60 5.79
N GLY A 465 -7.89 -16.12 5.76
CA GLY A 465 -8.64 -15.80 6.98
C GLY A 465 -8.75 -17.03 7.87
N GLN A 466 -8.56 -16.83 9.18
CA GLN A 466 -8.55 -17.90 10.16
C GLN A 466 -9.89 -18.01 10.89
N GLU A 467 -10.20 -19.22 11.35
CA GLU A 467 -11.38 -19.43 12.19
C GLU A 467 -11.39 -18.50 13.41
N GLY A 468 -12.59 -18.03 13.77
CA GLY A 468 -12.78 -17.10 14.88
C GLY A 468 -12.30 -15.67 14.62
N PHE A 469 -11.96 -15.29 13.38
CA PHE A 469 -11.56 -13.92 13.03
C PHE A 469 -12.54 -12.86 13.51
N ALA A 470 -13.84 -13.03 13.24
CA ALA A 470 -14.86 -12.06 13.65
C ALA A 470 -14.85 -11.78 15.17
N GLY A 471 -14.71 -12.82 16.00
CA GLY A 471 -14.63 -12.66 17.46
C GLY A 471 -13.36 -11.93 17.89
N ARG A 472 -12.21 -12.30 17.31
CA ARG A 472 -10.93 -11.63 17.56
C ARG A 472 -10.95 -10.17 17.09
N LEU A 473 -11.66 -9.88 16.00
CA LEU A 473 -11.80 -8.52 15.49
C LEU A 473 -12.55 -7.64 16.48
N VAL A 474 -13.68 -8.11 17.04
CA VAL A 474 -14.43 -7.36 18.07
C VAL A 474 -13.53 -6.96 19.24
N GLU A 475 -12.69 -7.88 19.73
CA GLU A 475 -11.72 -7.55 20.79
C GLU A 475 -10.61 -6.59 20.31
N HIS A 476 -10.22 -6.69 19.04
CA HIS A 476 -9.18 -5.87 18.44
C HIS A 476 -9.61 -4.41 18.24
N LEU A 477 -10.90 -4.17 17.96
CA LEU A 477 -11.45 -2.82 17.82
C LEU A 477 -11.19 -1.95 19.06
N GLY A 478 -11.22 -2.53 20.27
CA GLY A 478 -10.88 -1.79 21.48
C GLY A 478 -9.43 -1.27 21.50
N ARG A 479 -8.50 -1.94 20.80
CA ARG A 479 -7.11 -1.45 20.64
C ARG A 479 -7.06 -0.28 19.65
N LEU A 480 -7.82 -0.36 18.57
CA LEU A 480 -7.97 0.75 17.62
C LEU A 480 -8.60 1.99 18.30
N ASP A 481 -9.60 1.80 19.16
CA ASP A 481 -10.16 2.87 20.01
C ASP A 481 -9.11 3.48 20.95
N ALA A 482 -8.22 2.65 21.51
CA ALA A 482 -7.19 3.09 22.45
C ALA A 482 -6.14 3.98 21.80
N ILE A 483 -5.78 3.72 20.54
CA ILE A 483 -4.84 4.52 19.74
C ILE A 483 -5.54 5.63 18.92
N GLY A 484 -6.86 5.73 18.99
CA GLY A 484 -7.62 6.82 18.38
C GLY A 484 -7.84 6.69 16.87
N VAL A 485 -7.96 5.46 16.36
CA VAL A 485 -8.31 5.20 14.95
C VAL A 485 -9.82 5.32 14.78
N GLU A 486 -10.26 6.18 13.86
CA GLU A 486 -11.68 6.38 13.56
C GLU A 486 -12.22 5.38 12.53
N TYR A 487 -12.05 4.09 12.81
CA TYR A 487 -12.48 2.98 11.95
C TYR A 487 -14.01 3.00 11.69
N ARG A 488 -14.45 2.26 10.67
CA ARG A 488 -15.89 2.01 10.44
C ARG A 488 -16.43 1.04 11.50
N PRO A 489 -17.39 1.44 12.35
CA PRO A 489 -17.99 0.51 13.32
C PRO A 489 -18.72 -0.64 12.61
N LEU A 490 -18.67 -1.85 13.19
CA LEU A 490 -19.32 -3.03 12.60
C LEU A 490 -20.85 -2.84 12.44
N ALA A 491 -21.47 -2.01 13.28
CA ALA A 491 -22.88 -1.67 13.21
C ALA A 491 -23.22 -0.58 12.16
N GLY A 492 -22.21 -0.07 11.45
CA GLY A 492 -22.34 1.03 10.49
C GLY A 492 -21.83 2.38 11.01
N PRO A 493 -21.85 3.42 10.16
CA PRO A 493 -21.23 4.71 10.46
C PRO A 493 -21.92 5.46 11.60
N HIS A 494 -21.10 6.03 12.49
CA HIS A 494 -21.53 7.04 13.44
C HIS A 494 -22.04 8.29 12.72
N PRO A 495 -22.91 9.11 13.34
CA PRO A 495 -23.49 10.29 12.69
C PRO A 495 -22.46 11.25 12.05
N TRP A 496 -21.28 11.44 12.66
CA TRP A 496 -20.23 12.32 12.13
C TRP A 496 -19.39 11.69 11.00
N GLN A 497 -19.48 10.37 10.81
CA GLN A 497 -18.84 9.63 9.72
C GLN A 497 -19.72 9.63 8.45
N ARG A 498 -21.01 9.97 8.55
CA ARG A 498 -21.95 10.06 7.43
C ARG A 498 -21.71 11.35 6.65
N ARG A 499 -20.68 11.38 5.82
CA ARG A 499 -20.38 12.50 4.93
C ARG A 499 -20.78 12.20 3.51
N ARG A 500 -21.68 13.02 2.95
CA ARG A 500 -22.27 12.88 1.60
C ARG A 500 -22.82 11.46 1.38
N PRO A 501 -24.14 11.28 1.33
CA PRO A 501 -24.71 9.93 1.34
C PRO A 501 -24.21 9.10 0.15
N HIS A 502 -23.81 7.86 0.44
CA HIS A 502 -23.48 6.88 -0.59
C HIS A 502 -24.70 6.58 -1.48
N ARG A 503 -24.43 6.06 -2.67
CA ARG A 503 -25.42 5.66 -3.67
C ARG A 503 -25.30 4.15 -3.93
N PRO A 504 -25.89 3.31 -3.06
CA PRO A 504 -25.93 1.87 -3.29
C PRO A 504 -26.54 1.56 -4.64
N SER A 505 -26.01 0.54 -5.30
CA SER A 505 -26.36 0.12 -6.66
C SER A 505 -26.02 1.11 -7.78
N GLY A 506 -25.39 2.25 -7.48
CA GLY A 506 -24.94 3.21 -8.51
C GLY A 506 -23.75 2.70 -9.33
N VAL A 507 -22.84 1.98 -8.68
CA VAL A 507 -21.72 1.26 -9.30
C VAL A 507 -21.62 -0.10 -8.63
N ARG A 508 -22.25 -1.12 -9.23
CA ARG A 508 -22.28 -2.48 -8.65
C ARG A 508 -20.95 -3.18 -8.85
N VAL A 509 -20.39 -3.74 -7.78
CA VAL A 509 -19.14 -4.53 -7.85
C VAL A 509 -19.25 -5.63 -8.90
N ALA A 510 -20.38 -6.33 -8.98
CA ALA A 510 -20.59 -7.38 -9.99
C ALA A 510 -20.49 -6.86 -11.44
N ASP A 511 -21.00 -5.65 -11.72
CA ASP A 511 -20.92 -5.05 -13.06
C ASP A 511 -19.48 -4.61 -13.38
N VAL A 512 -18.78 -4.07 -12.37
CA VAL A 512 -17.35 -3.71 -12.48
C VAL A 512 -16.53 -4.97 -12.78
N MET A 513 -16.72 -6.04 -11.99
CA MET A 513 -15.99 -7.29 -12.18
C MET A 513 -16.28 -7.95 -13.53
N ALA A 514 -17.54 -7.93 -13.99
CA ALA A 514 -17.88 -8.45 -15.32
C ALA A 514 -17.18 -7.67 -16.45
N ARG A 515 -17.14 -6.34 -16.35
CA ARG A 515 -16.44 -5.49 -17.31
C ARG A 515 -14.94 -5.71 -17.29
N ILE A 516 -14.36 -5.82 -16.10
CA ILE A 516 -12.95 -6.14 -15.92
C ILE A 516 -12.62 -7.50 -16.55
N ASP A 517 -13.46 -8.51 -16.31
CA ASP A 517 -13.28 -9.84 -16.92
C ASP A 517 -13.27 -9.75 -18.45
N ASP A 518 -14.23 -9.05 -19.05
CA ASP A 518 -14.26 -8.81 -20.50
C ASP A 518 -12.95 -8.16 -21.01
N MET A 519 -12.43 -7.15 -20.29
CA MET A 519 -11.17 -6.50 -20.63
C MET A 519 -9.97 -7.44 -20.57
N THR A 520 -9.90 -8.32 -19.57
CA THR A 520 -8.75 -9.24 -19.42
C THR A 520 -8.63 -10.27 -20.54
N HIS A 521 -9.70 -10.46 -21.33
CA HIS A 521 -9.75 -11.33 -22.51
C HIS A 521 -9.47 -10.58 -23.82
N ASP A 522 -9.43 -9.25 -23.81
CA ASP A 522 -9.04 -8.44 -24.95
C ASP A 522 -7.52 -8.14 -24.91
N PRO A 523 -6.72 -8.73 -25.82
CA PRO A 523 -5.27 -8.52 -25.85
C PRO A 523 -4.85 -7.09 -26.19
N GLU A 524 -5.76 -6.26 -26.71
CA GLU A 524 -5.53 -4.84 -27.04
C GLU A 524 -6.07 -3.89 -25.95
N SER A 525 -6.65 -4.42 -24.85
CA SER A 525 -7.21 -3.59 -23.77
C SER A 525 -6.10 -3.00 -22.89
N THR A 526 -5.50 -1.91 -23.37
CA THR A 526 -4.83 -0.88 -22.57
C THR A 526 -5.78 0.25 -22.16
N ARG A 527 -7.01 0.23 -22.69
CA ARG A 527 -8.07 1.21 -22.39
C ARG A 527 -8.95 0.71 -21.24
N PRO A 528 -9.03 1.42 -20.10
CA PRO A 528 -9.95 1.10 -19.04
C PRO A 528 -11.32 1.75 -19.23
N SER A 529 -12.16 1.43 -18.26
CA SER A 529 -13.58 1.68 -18.20
C SER A 529 -14.00 3.17 -18.19
N VAL A 530 -14.65 3.64 -19.27
CA VAL A 530 -15.56 4.83 -19.25
C VAL A 530 -16.65 4.71 -18.19
#